data_AF-A0A8T6QRG2-F1
#
_entry.id   AF-A0A8T6QRG2-F1
#
_cell.length_a   1.000
_cell.length_b   1.000
_cell.length_c   1.000
_cell.angle_alpha   90.00
_cell.angle_beta   90.00
_cell.angle_gamma   90.00
#
_symmetry.space_group_name_H-M   'P 1'
#
loop_
_entity.id
_entity.type
_entity.pdbx_description
1 polymer ?
#
loop_
_entity_poly.entity_id
_entity_poly.type
_entity_poly.pdbx_seq_one_letter_code
_entity_poly.pdbx_strand_id
1 'polypeptide(L)'
;MENEAFVLEIINLTNQHRAQLGLSALSVDIDLEEAAQYHSDNMANLDFFDHQNLDGKRPADRAQDFGYETRSVGENIAWGYTTPQAVFTGWLNSSGHRANIENATWNEIGVGYYYLANDPGNYTGRHYWTQKFGRGDIENPGGSGTPTSGGGSTPNTSSSNALPPDFDPLQYGASHGDLIQAFGSNAAALEAHYLNHGRAEGRAYNLFNAAQYLAAHGDLRAAFGNDLQAATLHYLQFGYQEGRSLSGRSGTASNNNSAALPSGFDPLIYGASNHDLMAVLGTDAAALQSHYLTYGRQEGRSYNRFNAQRYLNAYDDLLSIYGNDLQGATLHYMQFGRHEGRSMLGGIFNAAQYLASYQDLITAFGYNLDAGTVHYQNLGQFENRRHDLFDEGRYLASNPDLIQAFGYDLEAATSHYIRFGSQEGRGHGTFDAATYLQNYGDLRAAFGSDLNAATQHYIQSGFAEGRRPV
;
A
#
# COMPACT_ATOMS: atom_id res chain seq x y z
N MET A 1 9.12 8.68 -14.65
CA MET A 1 10.60 8.57 -14.63
C MET A 1 11.29 9.73 -13.91
N GLU A 2 10.92 11.01 -14.11
CA GLU A 2 11.57 12.14 -13.41
C GLU A 2 11.00 12.38 -11.99
N ASN A 3 9.70 12.10 -11.78
CA ASN A 3 9.01 12.45 -10.52
C ASN A 3 9.48 11.65 -9.29
N GLU A 4 9.66 10.34 -9.41
CA GLU A 4 10.00 9.46 -8.27
C GLU A 4 11.43 9.71 -7.75
N ALA A 5 12.38 9.99 -8.66
CA ALA A 5 13.74 10.37 -8.28
C ALA A 5 13.77 11.70 -7.50
N PHE A 6 12.88 12.65 -7.87
CA PHE A 6 12.77 13.93 -7.20
C PHE A 6 12.16 13.82 -5.80
N VAL A 7 11.12 12.98 -5.65
CA VAL A 7 10.49 12.64 -4.38
C VAL A 7 11.52 12.03 -3.40
N LEU A 8 12.25 11.01 -3.84
CA LEU A 8 13.28 10.34 -3.02
C LEU A 8 14.41 11.29 -2.60
N GLU A 9 14.84 12.18 -3.49
CA GLU A 9 15.90 13.14 -3.17
C GLU A 9 15.47 14.14 -2.09
N ILE A 10 14.20 14.60 -2.09
CA ILE A 10 13.68 15.45 -1.01
C ILE A 10 13.69 14.74 0.34
N ILE A 11 13.31 13.47 0.38
CA ILE A 11 13.31 12.66 1.60
C ILE A 11 14.75 12.53 2.13
N ASN A 12 15.71 12.23 1.24
CA ASN A 12 17.13 12.13 1.59
C ASN A 12 17.68 13.46 2.13
N LEU A 13 17.45 14.57 1.45
CA LEU A 13 17.90 15.90 1.89
C LEU A 13 17.32 16.28 3.25
N THR A 14 16.04 15.98 3.47
CA THR A 14 15.36 16.21 4.74
C THR A 14 16.00 15.43 5.87
N ASN A 15 16.23 14.12 5.69
CA ASN A 15 16.85 13.27 6.70
C ASN A 15 18.33 13.58 6.93
N GLN A 16 19.08 13.97 5.88
CA GLN A 16 20.46 14.44 6.02
C GLN A 16 20.55 15.73 6.84
N HIS A 17 19.66 16.70 6.59
CA HIS A 17 19.60 17.94 7.37
C HIS A 17 19.22 17.67 8.83
N ARG A 18 18.21 16.83 9.07
CA ARG A 18 17.80 16.42 10.42
C ARG A 18 18.94 15.73 11.18
N ALA A 19 19.71 14.87 10.53
CA ALA A 19 20.87 14.22 11.12
C ALA A 19 21.95 15.22 11.57
N GLN A 20 22.19 16.29 10.80
CA GLN A 20 23.14 17.36 11.17
C GLN A 20 22.72 18.11 12.45
N LEU A 21 21.44 18.07 12.79
CA LEU A 21 20.87 18.69 13.99
C LEU A 21 20.70 17.69 15.15
N GLY A 22 21.08 16.42 14.96
CA GLY A 22 20.87 15.35 15.95
C GLY A 22 19.41 14.91 16.10
N LEU A 23 18.56 15.19 15.10
CA LEU A 23 17.17 14.76 15.06
C LEU A 23 17.05 13.37 14.43
N SER A 24 16.06 12.60 14.88
CA SER A 24 15.72 11.30 14.29
C SER A 24 15.30 11.46 12.82
N ALA A 25 15.72 10.51 11.99
CA ALA A 25 15.25 10.40 10.62
C ALA A 25 13.73 10.13 10.61
N LEU A 26 13.06 10.66 9.59
CA LEU A 26 11.66 10.41 9.30
C LEU A 26 11.55 9.16 8.42
N SER A 27 10.63 8.29 8.76
CA SER A 27 10.22 7.13 7.96
C SER A 27 9.22 7.57 6.90
N VAL A 28 9.28 6.98 5.71
CA VAL A 28 8.25 7.25 4.68
C VAL A 28 6.93 6.61 5.12
N ASP A 29 5.86 7.40 5.09
CA ASP A 29 4.49 6.94 5.29
C ASP A 29 3.70 7.08 3.98
N ILE A 30 3.06 6.00 3.56
CA ILE A 30 2.41 5.91 2.24
C ILE A 30 1.15 6.76 2.17
N ASP A 31 0.40 6.89 3.26
CA ASP A 31 -0.84 7.66 3.28
C ASP A 31 -0.52 9.16 3.22
N LEU A 32 0.56 9.59 3.88
CA LEU A 32 1.12 10.93 3.71
C LEU A 32 1.68 11.17 2.31
N GLU A 33 2.32 10.17 1.69
CA GLU A 33 2.87 10.27 0.33
C GLU A 33 1.76 10.42 -0.71
N GLU A 34 0.73 9.57 -0.66
CA GLU A 34 -0.45 9.64 -1.52
C GLU A 34 -1.18 10.99 -1.33
N ALA A 35 -1.36 11.44 -0.09
CA ALA A 35 -1.96 12.73 0.19
C ALA A 35 -1.11 13.93 -0.29
N ALA A 36 0.22 13.81 -0.28
CA ALA A 36 1.13 14.83 -0.78
C ALA A 36 1.10 14.90 -2.31
N GLN A 37 1.11 13.73 -2.98
CA GLN A 37 1.02 13.62 -4.44
C GLN A 37 -0.32 14.17 -4.93
N TYR A 38 -1.43 13.74 -4.34
CA TYR A 38 -2.77 14.26 -4.64
C TYR A 38 -2.84 15.78 -4.55
N HIS A 39 -2.15 16.37 -3.58
CA HIS A 39 -2.15 17.83 -3.43
C HIS A 39 -1.29 18.52 -4.49
N SER A 40 -0.13 17.97 -4.84
CA SER A 40 0.71 18.49 -5.94
C SER A 40 -0.01 18.44 -7.29
N ASP A 41 -0.71 17.34 -7.57
CA ASP A 41 -1.52 17.16 -8.79
C ASP A 41 -2.65 18.18 -8.85
N ASN A 42 -3.36 18.39 -7.74
CA ASN A 42 -4.46 19.35 -7.66
C ASN A 42 -3.99 20.79 -7.82
N MET A 43 -2.91 21.20 -7.14
CA MET A 43 -2.38 22.56 -7.27
C MET A 43 -2.01 22.88 -8.72
N ALA A 44 -1.44 21.90 -9.42
CA ALA A 44 -1.10 22.03 -10.83
C ALA A 44 -2.33 22.06 -11.75
N ASN A 45 -3.19 21.05 -11.64
CA ASN A 45 -4.27 20.83 -12.61
C ASN A 45 -5.49 21.73 -12.38
N LEU A 46 -5.71 22.20 -11.15
CA LEU A 46 -6.83 23.07 -10.77
C LEU A 46 -6.41 24.54 -10.60
N ASP A 47 -5.18 24.88 -10.98
CA ASP A 47 -4.62 26.24 -10.98
C ASP A 47 -4.78 26.98 -9.65
N PHE A 48 -4.31 26.38 -8.56
CA PHE A 48 -4.28 27.01 -7.23
C PHE A 48 -3.00 26.69 -6.46
N PHE A 49 -2.66 27.55 -5.49
CA PHE A 49 -1.54 27.32 -4.58
C PHE A 49 -1.92 27.75 -3.17
N ASP A 50 -2.44 26.81 -2.39
CA ASP A 50 -2.86 27.00 -1.00
C ASP A 50 -2.80 25.66 -0.24
N HIS A 51 -2.56 25.71 1.07
CA HIS A 51 -2.61 24.54 1.94
C HIS A 51 -4.02 23.96 2.08
N GLN A 52 -5.07 24.73 1.82
CA GLN A 52 -6.45 24.27 1.70
C GLN A 52 -6.78 24.00 0.23
N ASN A 53 -7.34 22.83 -0.08
CA ASN A 53 -7.79 22.56 -1.45
C ASN A 53 -9.13 23.25 -1.75
N LEU A 54 -9.58 23.21 -3.01
CA LEU A 54 -10.82 23.88 -3.44
C LEU A 54 -12.10 23.33 -2.77
N ASP A 55 -12.05 22.12 -2.21
CA ASP A 55 -13.13 21.53 -1.42
C ASP A 55 -13.11 21.96 0.06
N GLY A 56 -12.17 22.84 0.45
CA GLY A 56 -12.02 23.32 1.82
C GLY A 56 -11.24 22.39 2.75
N LYS A 57 -10.70 21.26 2.26
CA LYS A 57 -9.93 20.30 3.06
C LYS A 57 -8.52 20.81 3.35
N ARG A 58 -8.11 20.76 4.62
CA ARG A 58 -6.77 21.13 5.10
C ARG A 58 -5.82 19.92 5.02
N PRO A 59 -4.50 20.09 5.27
CA PRO A 59 -3.53 19.02 5.07
C PRO A 59 -3.82 17.72 5.83
N ALA A 60 -4.33 17.83 7.06
CA ALA A 60 -4.73 16.68 7.88
C ALA A 60 -6.00 16.00 7.34
N ASP A 61 -6.99 16.76 6.88
CA ASP A 61 -8.21 16.19 6.29
C ASP A 61 -7.87 15.37 5.03
N ARG A 62 -6.98 15.91 4.19
CA ARG A 62 -6.47 15.17 3.02
C ARG A 62 -5.71 13.91 3.45
N ALA A 63 -4.84 13.98 4.45
CA ALA A 63 -4.13 12.79 4.94
C ALA A 63 -5.11 11.71 5.45
N GLN A 64 -6.17 12.12 6.16
CA GLN A 64 -7.23 11.20 6.61
C GLN A 64 -8.00 10.56 5.45
N ASP A 65 -8.26 11.29 4.36
CA ASP A 65 -8.89 10.73 3.16
C ASP A 65 -8.06 9.56 2.56
N PHE A 66 -6.74 9.59 2.76
CA PHE A 66 -5.80 8.55 2.32
C PHE A 66 -5.47 7.51 3.40
N GLY A 67 -6.14 7.54 4.55
CA GLY A 67 -6.00 6.52 5.60
C GLY A 67 -5.09 6.90 6.77
N TYR A 68 -4.43 8.07 6.74
CA TYR A 68 -3.54 8.49 7.81
C TYR A 68 -4.32 8.74 9.11
N GLU A 69 -4.02 7.96 10.15
CA GLU A 69 -4.86 7.84 11.34
C GLU A 69 -4.85 9.11 12.22
N THR A 70 -3.77 9.87 12.21
CA THR A 70 -3.60 11.02 13.10
C THR A 70 -3.93 12.35 12.41
N ARG A 71 -4.37 13.33 13.20
CA ARG A 71 -4.55 14.72 12.74
C ARG A 71 -3.31 15.59 12.89
N SER A 72 -2.22 15.04 13.40
CA SER A 72 -0.97 15.76 13.59
C SER A 72 -0.18 15.72 12.29
N VAL A 73 -0.54 16.63 11.38
CA VAL A 73 0.05 16.70 10.04
C VAL A 73 0.64 18.09 9.79
N GLY A 74 1.93 18.12 9.46
CA GLY A 74 2.62 19.29 8.92
C GLY A 74 2.65 19.25 7.39
N GLU A 75 2.73 20.42 6.74
CA GLU A 75 2.84 20.48 5.28
C GLU A 75 3.73 21.65 4.84
N ASN A 76 4.62 21.38 3.90
CA ASN A 76 5.34 22.36 3.10
C ASN A 76 4.89 22.21 1.65
N ILE A 77 4.58 23.33 0.98
CA ILE A 77 4.29 23.34 -0.46
C ILE A 77 5.21 24.32 -1.17
N ALA A 78 5.48 24.07 -2.45
CA ALA A 78 6.22 24.99 -3.30
C ALA A 78 5.85 24.79 -4.77
N TRP A 79 6.04 25.84 -5.57
CA TRP A 79 5.92 25.76 -7.02
C TRP A 79 7.08 26.50 -7.72
N GLY A 80 7.38 26.12 -8.96
CA GLY A 80 8.38 26.78 -9.81
C GLY A 80 9.84 26.37 -9.60
N TYR A 81 10.15 25.61 -8.56
CA TYR A 81 11.50 25.07 -8.34
C TYR A 81 11.74 23.85 -9.23
N THR A 82 12.79 23.87 -10.03
CA THR A 82 13.04 22.84 -11.05
C THR A 82 13.81 21.63 -10.54
N THR A 83 14.37 21.68 -9.32
CA THR A 83 15.18 20.59 -8.76
C THR A 83 14.89 20.38 -7.26
N PRO A 84 15.07 19.15 -6.74
CA PRO A 84 14.93 18.84 -5.32
C PRO A 84 15.81 19.73 -4.42
N GLN A 85 17.07 19.93 -4.81
CA GLN A 85 18.01 20.76 -4.05
C GLN A 85 17.52 22.21 -3.92
N ALA A 86 16.96 22.77 -5.00
CA ALA A 86 16.51 24.15 -5.04
C ALA A 86 15.26 24.35 -4.17
N VAL A 87 14.28 23.45 -4.26
CA VAL A 87 13.07 23.55 -3.43
C VAL A 87 13.38 23.30 -1.96
N PHE A 88 14.25 22.33 -1.63
CA PHE A 88 14.67 22.06 -0.27
C PHE A 88 15.39 23.26 0.36
N THR A 89 16.31 23.88 -0.39
CA THR A 89 16.96 25.13 0.04
C THR A 89 15.94 26.25 0.22
N GLY A 90 14.94 26.36 -0.67
CA GLY A 90 13.83 27.30 -0.54
C GLY A 90 13.03 27.11 0.75
N TRP A 91 12.73 25.86 1.12
CA TRP A 91 12.06 25.54 2.39
C TRP A 91 12.93 25.87 3.60
N LEU A 92 14.23 25.57 3.59
CA LEU A 92 15.13 25.94 4.71
C LEU A 92 15.28 27.45 4.91
N ASN A 93 15.16 28.24 3.85
CA ASN A 93 15.21 29.70 3.92
C ASN A 93 13.88 30.34 4.40
N SER A 94 12.81 29.56 4.51
CA SER A 94 11.52 30.01 5.06
C SER A 94 11.37 29.50 6.50
N SER A 95 11.22 30.40 7.47
CA SER A 95 11.13 30.02 8.89
C SER A 95 9.98 29.05 9.18
N GLY A 96 8.82 29.21 8.52
CA GLY A 96 7.69 28.31 8.67
C GLY A 96 7.95 26.92 8.11
N HIS A 97 8.49 26.83 6.88
CA HIS A 97 8.77 25.54 6.25
C HIS A 97 9.93 24.80 6.93
N ARG A 98 10.96 25.55 7.34
CA ARG A 98 12.07 25.05 8.13
C ARG A 98 11.60 24.48 9.47
N ALA A 99 10.68 25.16 10.15
CA ALA A 99 10.13 24.68 11.41
C ALA A 99 9.46 23.31 11.26
N ASN A 100 8.76 23.04 10.13
CA ASN A 100 8.23 21.71 9.85
C ASN A 100 9.35 20.66 9.67
N ILE A 101 10.39 20.96 8.89
CA ILE A 101 11.52 20.05 8.64
C ILE A 101 12.29 19.71 9.93
N GLU A 102 12.51 20.71 10.79
CA GLU A 102 13.30 20.59 12.02
C GLU A 102 12.49 20.21 13.26
N ASN A 103 11.18 19.98 13.11
CA ASN A 103 10.35 19.60 14.26
C ASN A 103 10.69 18.17 14.73
N ALA A 104 11.15 18.08 15.97
CA ALA A 104 11.56 16.83 16.61
C ALA A 104 10.39 15.87 16.91
N THR A 105 9.14 16.34 16.87
CA THR A 105 7.98 15.50 17.17
C THR A 105 7.52 14.64 16.00
N TRP A 106 7.96 14.98 14.77
CA TRP A 106 7.67 14.18 13.59
C TRP A 106 8.55 12.93 13.53
N ASN A 107 7.95 11.82 13.12
CA ASN A 107 8.61 10.55 12.82
C ASN A 107 8.32 10.04 11.41
N GLU A 108 7.38 10.65 10.69
CA GLU A 108 6.93 10.21 9.37
C GLU A 108 6.95 11.34 8.33
N ILE A 109 7.12 10.97 7.06
CA ILE A 109 7.16 11.89 5.92
C ILE A 109 6.48 11.29 4.68
N GLY A 110 5.79 12.12 3.91
CA GLY A 110 5.35 11.80 2.55
C GLY A 110 5.65 12.97 1.60
N VAL A 111 6.05 12.69 0.36
CA VAL A 111 6.42 13.74 -0.60
C VAL A 111 5.73 13.50 -1.94
N GLY A 112 5.12 14.55 -2.48
CA GLY A 112 4.50 14.58 -3.79
C GLY A 112 5.20 15.56 -4.71
N TYR A 113 5.25 15.24 -6.00
CA TYR A 113 5.77 16.12 -7.03
C TYR A 113 5.02 15.94 -8.35
N TYR A 114 4.67 17.07 -8.98
CA TYR A 114 4.02 17.07 -10.28
C TYR A 114 4.65 18.09 -11.24
N TYR A 115 4.83 17.66 -12.49
CA TYR A 115 5.30 18.50 -13.59
C TYR A 115 4.18 18.70 -14.62
N LEU A 116 3.68 19.93 -14.75
CA LEU A 116 2.71 20.32 -15.76
C LEU A 116 3.41 20.95 -16.96
N ALA A 117 3.70 20.13 -17.99
CA ALA A 117 4.50 20.54 -19.15
C ALA A 117 3.95 21.77 -19.88
N ASN A 118 2.62 21.85 -20.01
CA ASN A 118 1.89 22.96 -20.59
C ASN A 118 0.95 23.52 -19.53
N ASP A 119 1.45 24.46 -18.74
CA ASP A 119 0.71 25.12 -17.68
C ASP A 119 0.06 26.41 -18.20
N PRO A 120 -1.27 26.41 -18.46
CA PRO A 120 -1.99 27.60 -18.91
C PRO A 120 -2.42 28.51 -17.74
N GLY A 121 -2.13 28.09 -16.50
CA GLY A 121 -2.63 28.69 -15.27
C GLY A 121 -1.89 29.95 -14.85
N ASN A 122 -2.36 30.54 -13.76
CA ASN A 122 -1.77 31.72 -13.15
C ASN A 122 -0.48 31.40 -12.37
N TYR A 123 -0.27 30.13 -11.98
CA TYR A 123 0.93 29.65 -11.27
C TYR A 123 1.97 29.03 -12.21
N THR A 124 2.46 29.82 -13.18
CA THR A 124 3.26 29.47 -14.39
C THR A 124 4.61 28.70 -14.25
N GLY A 125 4.87 28.05 -13.11
CA GLY A 125 6.18 27.48 -12.75
C GLY A 125 6.33 26.00 -13.09
N ARG A 126 5.25 25.33 -13.54
CA ARG A 126 5.18 23.93 -14.01
C ARG A 126 5.56 22.84 -13.01
N HIS A 127 6.39 23.13 -12.03
CA HIS A 127 6.85 22.20 -11.00
C HIS A 127 6.09 22.48 -9.71
N TYR A 128 5.41 21.49 -9.15
CA TYR A 128 4.64 21.59 -7.92
C TYR A 128 5.13 20.53 -6.94
N TRP A 129 5.30 20.93 -5.69
CA TRP A 129 5.92 20.13 -4.65
C TRP A 129 5.08 20.18 -3.38
N THR A 130 4.88 19.03 -2.76
CA THR A 130 4.27 18.90 -1.43
C THR A 130 5.16 18.00 -0.57
N GLN A 131 5.45 18.43 0.65
CA GLN A 131 6.08 17.60 1.67
C GLN A 131 5.16 17.59 2.90
N LYS A 132 4.65 16.42 3.26
CA LYS A 132 3.82 16.20 4.45
C LYS A 132 4.63 15.53 5.54
N PHE A 133 4.35 15.91 6.79
CA PHE A 133 4.98 15.38 7.98
C PHE A 133 3.93 14.80 8.91
N GLY A 134 4.26 13.70 9.56
CA GLY A 134 3.37 12.98 10.45
C GLY A 134 3.99 12.70 11.81
N ARG A 135 3.10 12.53 12.79
CA ARG A 135 3.42 11.91 14.07
C ARG A 135 2.53 10.69 14.22
N GLY A 136 2.93 9.60 13.58
CA GLY A 136 2.33 8.30 13.82
C GLY A 136 2.66 7.85 15.23
N ASP A 137 1.75 7.10 15.83
CA ASP A 137 2.09 6.40 17.05
C ASP A 137 3.17 5.39 16.67
N ILE A 138 4.35 5.48 17.28
CA ILE A 138 5.23 4.31 17.35
C ILE A 138 4.51 3.34 18.30
N GLU A 139 3.44 2.70 17.81
CA GLU A 139 2.89 1.53 18.45
C GLU A 139 3.88 0.39 18.18
N ASN A 140 4.64 0.12 19.23
CA ASN A 140 5.15 -1.19 19.56
C ASN A 140 4.17 -2.30 19.07
N PRO A 141 4.61 -3.32 18.33
CA PRO A 141 3.76 -4.45 17.98
C PRO A 141 3.44 -5.21 19.28
N GLY A 142 2.27 -4.95 19.85
CA GLY A 142 1.87 -5.49 21.14
C GLY A 142 0.90 -4.54 21.82
N GLY A 143 -0.38 -4.74 21.54
CA GLY A 143 -1.44 -3.87 22.02
C GLY A 143 -1.63 -3.88 23.54
N SER A 144 -2.68 -3.17 23.90
CA SER A 144 -3.58 -3.38 25.05
C SER A 144 -3.72 -2.13 25.91
N GLY A 145 -4.98 -1.72 26.06
CA GLY A 145 -5.61 -1.68 27.38
C GLY A 145 -5.02 -0.69 28.37
N THR A 146 -5.81 0.35 28.61
CA THR A 146 -5.89 1.12 29.86
C THR A 146 -5.24 0.47 31.09
N PRO A 147 -4.29 1.13 31.77
CA PRO A 147 -3.84 0.72 33.09
C PRO A 147 -4.53 1.56 34.18
N THR A 148 -5.31 0.88 35.02
CA THR A 148 -5.64 1.33 36.37
C THR A 148 -4.46 1.09 37.32
N SER A 149 -4.05 2.16 38.00
CA SER A 149 -3.29 2.30 39.26
C SER A 149 -2.98 1.03 40.08
N GLY A 150 -1.70 0.88 40.48
CA GLY A 150 -1.28 0.12 41.68
C GLY A 150 0.22 -0.10 41.75
N GLY A 151 0.92 0.55 42.69
CA GLY A 151 2.38 0.65 42.74
C GLY A 151 3.16 -0.51 43.38
N GLY A 152 4.49 -0.48 43.22
CA GLY A 152 5.45 -0.92 44.24
C GLY A 152 6.56 -1.90 43.84
N SER A 153 7.81 -1.40 43.88
CA SER A 153 9.11 -2.08 44.18
C SER A 153 9.87 -2.88 43.09
N THR A 154 10.87 -2.20 42.51
CA THR A 154 12.30 -2.51 42.15
C THR A 154 12.84 -3.97 42.03
N PRO A 155 14.03 -4.20 41.43
CA PRO A 155 14.21 -4.62 40.04
C PRO A 155 14.90 -6.00 39.91
N ASN A 156 14.52 -6.81 38.92
CA ASN A 156 15.33 -7.99 38.54
C ASN A 156 15.81 -7.87 37.10
N THR A 157 17.12 -7.71 36.95
CA THR A 157 17.84 -7.77 35.68
C THR A 157 18.17 -9.22 35.38
N SER A 158 17.57 -9.78 34.33
CA SER A 158 18.11 -10.95 33.61
C SER A 158 17.45 -11.06 32.22
N SER A 159 18.30 -10.93 31.21
CA SER A 159 18.16 -11.18 29.76
C SER A 159 17.11 -12.19 29.29
N SER A 160 16.46 -11.90 28.16
CA SER A 160 16.14 -12.92 27.14
C SER A 160 17.01 -12.69 25.90
N ASN A 161 18.20 -13.29 25.95
CA ASN A 161 19.12 -13.46 24.83
C ASN A 161 18.83 -14.78 24.09
N ALA A 162 17.60 -15.28 24.15
CA ALA A 162 17.23 -16.61 23.67
C ALA A 162 16.86 -16.56 22.17
N LEU A 163 17.46 -17.46 21.39
CA LEU A 163 17.11 -17.69 19.99
C LEU A 163 15.72 -18.34 19.86
N PRO A 164 15.02 -18.14 18.75
CA PRO A 164 13.81 -18.88 18.44
C PRO A 164 14.04 -20.41 18.51
N PRO A 165 13.04 -21.21 18.93
CA PRO A 165 13.20 -22.66 19.11
C PRO A 165 13.63 -23.40 17.84
N ASP A 166 13.22 -22.91 16.67
CA ASP A 166 13.50 -23.50 15.36
C ASP A 166 14.56 -22.70 14.58
N PHE A 167 15.34 -21.86 15.27
CA PHE A 167 16.38 -21.07 14.63
C PHE A 167 17.56 -21.95 14.21
N ASP A 168 17.79 -22.05 12.90
CA ASP A 168 19.01 -22.63 12.34
C ASP A 168 19.88 -21.50 11.75
N PRO A 169 21.10 -21.29 12.26
CA PRO A 169 21.98 -20.21 11.79
C PRO A 169 22.43 -20.37 10.34
N LEU A 170 22.56 -21.60 9.82
CA LEU A 170 22.92 -21.83 8.42
C LEU A 170 21.73 -21.58 7.49
N GLN A 171 20.52 -21.93 7.93
CA GLN A 171 19.30 -21.57 7.20
C GLN A 171 19.08 -20.06 7.18
N TYR A 172 19.34 -19.39 8.31
CA TYR A 172 19.36 -17.93 8.42
C TYR A 172 20.38 -17.32 7.46
N GLY A 173 21.61 -17.82 7.41
CA GLY A 173 22.61 -17.36 6.45
C GLY A 173 22.19 -17.58 5.01
N ALA A 174 21.64 -18.76 4.70
CA ALA A 174 21.21 -19.11 3.35
C ALA A 174 20.01 -18.29 2.87
N SER A 175 19.25 -17.73 3.79
CA SER A 175 18.12 -16.84 3.53
C SER A 175 18.54 -15.44 3.09
N HIS A 176 19.82 -15.05 3.25
CA HIS A 176 20.28 -13.68 2.99
C HIS A 176 21.63 -13.63 2.28
N GLY A 177 21.63 -13.15 1.04
CA GLY A 177 22.84 -13.11 0.20
C GLY A 177 24.01 -12.30 0.78
N ASP A 178 23.74 -11.26 1.55
CA ASP A 178 24.77 -10.46 2.24
C ASP A 178 25.45 -11.25 3.37
N LEU A 179 24.69 -12.08 4.10
CA LEU A 179 25.24 -12.97 5.12
C LEU A 179 26.04 -14.11 4.52
N ILE A 180 25.64 -14.63 3.34
CA ILE A 180 26.43 -15.60 2.57
C ILE A 180 27.79 -15.00 2.21
N GLN A 181 27.81 -13.74 1.75
CA GLN A 181 29.05 -13.07 1.38
C GLN A 181 29.93 -12.69 2.59
N ALA A 182 29.31 -12.28 3.71
CA ALA A 182 30.03 -11.83 4.90
C ALA A 182 30.51 -12.98 5.79
N PHE A 183 29.71 -14.03 5.94
CA PHE A 183 29.91 -15.09 6.92
C PHE A 183 29.96 -16.50 6.31
N GLY A 184 29.50 -16.67 5.06
CA GLY A 184 29.48 -17.97 4.38
C GLY A 184 28.74 -19.02 5.20
N SER A 185 29.38 -20.17 5.42
CA SER A 185 28.83 -21.25 6.26
C SER A 185 29.25 -21.17 7.74
N ASN A 186 29.67 -20.00 8.24
CA ASN A 186 30.05 -19.84 9.64
C ASN A 186 28.83 -19.65 10.55
N ALA A 187 28.27 -20.77 11.03
CA ALA A 187 27.09 -20.80 11.90
C ALA A 187 27.20 -19.88 13.13
N ALA A 188 28.35 -19.85 13.81
CA ALA A 188 28.53 -19.04 15.01
C ALA A 188 28.50 -17.52 14.71
N ALA A 189 29.05 -17.11 13.56
CA ALA A 189 28.99 -15.71 13.13
C ALA A 189 27.57 -15.31 12.70
N LEU A 190 26.85 -16.22 12.04
CA LEU A 190 25.45 -16.04 11.65
C LEU A 190 24.51 -15.95 12.84
N GLU A 191 24.71 -16.81 13.84
CA GLU A 191 23.97 -16.76 15.11
C GLU A 191 24.25 -15.45 15.88
N ALA A 192 25.52 -15.08 16.02
CA ALA A 192 25.91 -13.83 16.65
C ALA A 192 25.34 -12.62 15.90
N HIS A 193 25.34 -12.66 14.56
CA HIS A 193 24.71 -11.63 13.75
C HIS A 193 23.21 -11.55 14.02
N TYR A 194 22.50 -12.68 14.09
CA TYR A 194 21.07 -12.68 14.37
C TYR A 194 20.74 -12.11 15.76
N LEU A 195 21.52 -12.49 16.78
CA LEU A 195 21.35 -12.01 18.15
C LEU A 195 21.63 -10.53 18.31
N ASN A 196 22.64 -10.01 17.61
CA ASN A 196 23.08 -8.62 17.77
C ASN A 196 22.36 -7.65 16.82
N HIS A 197 21.94 -8.13 15.65
CA HIS A 197 21.47 -7.29 14.55
C HIS A 197 20.20 -7.86 13.91
N GLY A 198 20.21 -9.12 13.47
CA GLY A 198 19.13 -9.71 12.66
C GLY A 198 17.74 -9.66 13.31
N ARG A 199 17.62 -9.86 14.62
CA ARG A 199 16.36 -9.75 15.37
C ARG A 199 15.82 -8.32 15.43
N ALA A 200 16.71 -7.33 15.51
CA ALA A 200 16.35 -5.92 15.58
C ALA A 200 16.03 -5.37 14.19
N GLU A 201 16.65 -5.93 13.16
CA GLU A 201 16.38 -5.66 11.74
C GLU A 201 15.13 -6.38 11.20
N GLY A 202 14.50 -7.25 11.99
CA GLY A 202 13.32 -8.01 11.56
C GLY A 202 13.61 -9.09 10.51
N ARG A 203 14.86 -9.55 10.38
CA ARG A 203 15.26 -10.52 9.36
C ARG A 203 14.63 -11.89 9.59
N ALA A 204 13.99 -12.43 8.55
CA ALA A 204 13.40 -13.77 8.55
C ALA A 204 14.49 -14.85 8.46
N TYR A 205 14.51 -15.83 9.38
CA TYR A 205 15.60 -16.80 9.48
C TYR A 205 15.38 -18.12 8.72
N ASN A 206 14.30 -18.21 7.96
CA ASN A 206 13.80 -19.45 7.36
C ASN A 206 13.33 -19.29 5.90
N LEU A 207 13.76 -18.25 5.18
CA LEU A 207 13.38 -18.03 3.77
C LEU A 207 13.97 -19.09 2.82
N PHE A 208 15.16 -19.60 3.15
CA PHE A 208 15.78 -20.67 2.38
C PHE A 208 15.16 -22.03 2.75
N ASN A 209 14.71 -22.77 1.72
CA ASN A 209 14.18 -24.12 1.87
C ASN A 209 15.09 -25.16 1.20
N ALA A 210 15.86 -25.87 2.02
CA ALA A 210 16.80 -26.89 1.58
C ALA A 210 16.13 -28.07 0.83
N ALA A 211 14.89 -28.41 1.19
CA ALA A 211 14.16 -29.50 0.55
C ALA A 211 13.74 -29.12 -0.88
N GLN A 212 13.31 -27.89 -1.08
CA GLN A 212 13.02 -27.35 -2.41
C GLN A 212 14.30 -27.22 -3.24
N TYR A 213 15.40 -26.77 -2.63
CA TYR A 213 16.70 -26.72 -3.28
C TYR A 213 17.16 -28.10 -3.77
N LEU A 214 17.08 -29.16 -2.96
CA LEU A 214 17.37 -30.53 -3.43
C LEU A 214 16.39 -31.05 -4.47
N ALA A 215 15.11 -30.68 -4.37
CA ALA A 215 14.11 -31.07 -5.37
C ALA A 215 14.42 -30.45 -6.74
N ALA A 216 14.85 -29.19 -6.74
CA ALA A 216 15.19 -28.41 -7.93
C ALA A 216 16.48 -28.85 -8.63
N HIS A 217 17.45 -29.43 -7.89
CA HIS A 217 18.79 -29.75 -8.41
C HIS A 217 19.06 -31.26 -8.36
N GLY A 218 18.83 -31.93 -9.50
CA GLY A 218 18.93 -33.39 -9.61
C GLY A 218 20.33 -33.96 -9.35
N ASP A 219 21.37 -33.19 -9.65
CA ASP A 219 22.77 -33.50 -9.33
C ASP A 219 23.03 -33.46 -7.82
N LEU A 220 22.50 -32.47 -7.11
CA LEU A 220 22.61 -32.38 -5.65
C LEU A 220 21.80 -33.48 -4.96
N ARG A 221 20.63 -33.83 -5.50
CA ARG A 221 19.87 -34.99 -5.01
C ARG A 221 20.60 -36.31 -5.24
N ALA A 222 21.34 -36.44 -6.33
CA ALA A 222 22.19 -37.62 -6.58
C ALA A 222 23.41 -37.67 -5.64
N ALA A 223 23.96 -36.51 -5.28
CA ALA A 223 25.13 -36.41 -4.41
C ALA A 223 24.79 -36.49 -2.90
N PHE A 224 23.70 -35.88 -2.47
CA PHE A 224 23.33 -35.69 -1.06
C PHE A 224 22.07 -36.45 -0.64
N GLY A 225 21.31 -37.04 -1.58
CA GLY A 225 20.06 -37.69 -1.28
C GLY A 225 19.03 -36.72 -0.70
N ASN A 226 18.59 -36.98 0.53
CA ASN A 226 17.64 -36.14 1.30
C ASN A 226 18.34 -35.33 2.41
N ASP A 227 19.67 -35.23 2.39
CA ASP A 227 20.44 -34.50 3.40
C ASP A 227 20.26 -32.97 3.22
N LEU A 228 19.31 -32.42 3.96
CA LEU A 228 18.95 -31.00 3.93
C LEU A 228 20.09 -30.11 4.43
N GLN A 229 20.89 -30.59 5.38
CA GLN A 229 21.99 -29.79 5.93
C GLN A 229 23.14 -29.70 4.93
N ALA A 230 23.48 -30.81 4.26
CA ALA A 230 24.44 -30.80 3.16
C ALA A 230 23.98 -29.90 2.01
N ALA A 231 22.68 -29.87 1.71
CA ALA A 231 22.10 -28.98 0.71
C ALA A 231 22.21 -27.49 1.08
N THR A 232 21.91 -27.13 2.32
CA THR A 232 22.09 -25.76 2.84
C THR A 232 23.56 -25.34 2.79
N LEU A 233 24.48 -26.21 3.21
CA LEU A 233 25.92 -25.95 3.15
C LEU A 233 26.41 -25.78 1.70
N HIS A 234 25.94 -26.63 0.79
CA HIS A 234 26.26 -26.48 -0.63
C HIS A 234 25.79 -25.14 -1.17
N TYR A 235 24.57 -24.71 -0.84
CA TYR A 235 24.07 -23.42 -1.28
C TYR A 235 24.90 -22.25 -0.76
N LEU A 236 25.26 -22.28 0.53
CA LEU A 236 26.11 -21.27 1.18
C LEU A 236 27.51 -21.19 0.57
N GLN A 237 28.10 -22.34 0.20
CA GLN A 237 29.48 -22.41 -0.27
C GLN A 237 29.60 -22.22 -1.78
N PHE A 238 28.64 -22.71 -2.55
CA PHE A 238 28.73 -22.81 -4.01
C PHE A 238 27.44 -22.34 -4.69
N GLY A 239 26.29 -22.84 -4.27
CA GLY A 239 25.02 -22.65 -4.98
C GLY A 239 24.61 -21.19 -5.18
N TYR A 240 24.85 -20.32 -4.19
CA TYR A 240 24.59 -18.88 -4.30
C TYR A 240 25.50 -18.21 -5.34
N GLN A 241 26.79 -18.57 -5.40
CA GLN A 241 27.74 -18.03 -6.38
C GLN A 241 27.51 -18.58 -7.79
N GLU A 242 27.02 -19.82 -7.87
CA GLU A 242 26.63 -20.49 -9.12
C GLU A 242 25.30 -19.96 -9.68
N GLY A 243 24.56 -19.14 -8.92
CA GLY A 243 23.25 -18.63 -9.31
C GLY A 243 22.15 -19.72 -9.35
N ARG A 244 22.29 -20.78 -8.54
CA ARG A 244 21.31 -21.87 -8.49
C ARG A 244 20.00 -21.41 -7.85
N SER A 245 18.89 -21.51 -8.58
CA SER A 245 17.55 -21.11 -8.11
C SER A 245 16.86 -22.19 -7.27
N LEU A 246 15.93 -21.79 -6.39
CA LEU A 246 15.10 -22.70 -5.60
C LEU A 246 13.98 -23.38 -6.42
N SER A 247 13.72 -22.88 -7.64
CA SER A 247 12.63 -23.32 -8.53
C SER A 247 13.10 -24.17 -9.73
N GLY A 248 14.38 -24.55 -9.79
CA GLY A 248 14.89 -25.51 -10.79
C GLY A 248 15.01 -24.95 -12.22
N ARG A 249 14.79 -23.65 -12.42
CA ARG A 249 15.00 -23.00 -13.72
C ARG A 249 16.41 -22.41 -13.76
N SER A 250 17.32 -23.10 -14.43
CA SER A 250 18.65 -22.60 -14.76
C SER A 250 18.51 -21.45 -15.77
N GLY A 251 18.68 -20.22 -15.29
CA GLY A 251 18.67 -19.01 -16.10
C GLY A 251 20.01 -18.33 -15.95
N THR A 252 20.89 -18.53 -16.91
CA THR A 252 22.12 -17.76 -17.10
C THR A 252 21.77 -16.28 -17.25
N ALA A 253 21.97 -15.47 -16.21
CA ALA A 253 21.94 -14.02 -16.31
C ALA A 253 23.29 -13.47 -15.85
N SER A 254 23.98 -12.87 -16.81
CA SER A 254 25.26 -12.21 -16.67
C SER A 254 25.28 -11.25 -15.47
N ASN A 255 26.29 -11.44 -14.63
CA ASN A 255 26.74 -10.52 -13.60
C ASN A 255 26.80 -9.10 -14.15
N ASN A 256 26.05 -8.18 -13.54
CA ASN A 256 26.31 -6.73 -13.41
C ASN A 256 25.13 -6.09 -12.64
N ASN A 257 25.21 -6.04 -11.30
CA ASN A 257 24.65 -4.94 -10.49
C ASN A 257 24.82 -5.21 -8.99
N SER A 258 26.00 -4.88 -8.47
CA SER A 258 26.26 -4.70 -7.04
C SER A 258 25.70 -3.36 -6.52
N ALA A 259 24.47 -3.02 -6.91
CA ALA A 259 23.75 -1.84 -6.42
C ALA A 259 22.77 -2.26 -5.32
N ALA A 260 22.92 -1.67 -4.14
CA ALA A 260 22.11 -1.96 -2.95
C ALA A 260 20.60 -1.83 -3.25
N LEU A 261 19.80 -2.67 -2.61
CA LEU A 261 18.34 -2.54 -2.62
C LEU A 261 17.94 -1.27 -1.84
N PRO A 262 16.83 -0.62 -2.20
CA PRO A 262 16.26 0.47 -1.40
C PRO A 262 15.96 0.01 0.03
N SER A 263 16.06 0.94 0.98
CA SER A 263 15.64 0.70 2.35
C SER A 263 14.16 0.31 2.39
N GLY A 264 13.82 -0.76 3.11
CA GLY A 264 12.44 -1.27 3.18
C GLY A 264 11.96 -2.01 1.92
N PHE A 265 12.86 -2.36 0.98
CA PHE A 265 12.50 -3.19 -0.15
C PHE A 265 12.13 -4.61 0.31
N ASP A 266 10.87 -5.00 0.09
CA ASP A 266 10.39 -6.37 0.25
C ASP A 266 10.02 -6.93 -1.14
N PRO A 267 10.57 -8.09 -1.56
CA PRO A 267 10.32 -8.63 -2.89
C PRO A 267 8.85 -9.03 -3.14
N LEU A 268 8.12 -9.49 -2.12
CA LEU A 268 6.72 -9.85 -2.24
C LEU A 268 5.84 -8.61 -2.31
N ILE A 269 6.17 -7.56 -1.54
CA ILE A 269 5.53 -6.26 -1.69
C ILE A 269 5.80 -5.67 -3.08
N TYR A 270 7.02 -5.80 -3.60
CA TYR A 270 7.36 -5.42 -4.98
C TYR A 270 6.50 -6.19 -5.99
N GLY A 271 6.37 -7.51 -5.82
CA GLY A 271 5.48 -8.33 -6.65
C GLY A 271 4.01 -7.89 -6.56
N ALA A 272 3.49 -7.73 -5.34
CA ALA A 272 2.13 -7.27 -5.10
C ALA A 272 1.86 -5.85 -5.64
N SER A 273 2.88 -5.01 -5.69
CA SER A 273 2.84 -3.66 -6.25
C SER A 273 2.86 -3.63 -7.78
N ASN A 274 3.29 -4.71 -8.44
CA ASN A 274 3.47 -4.76 -9.89
C ASN A 274 2.71 -5.95 -10.50
N HIS A 275 1.51 -5.64 -11.01
CA HIS A 275 0.55 -6.65 -11.42
C HIS A 275 1.11 -7.69 -12.43
N ASP A 276 1.81 -7.22 -13.44
CA ASP A 276 2.38 -8.03 -14.51
C ASP A 276 3.48 -8.98 -14.02
N LEU A 277 4.20 -8.63 -12.95
CA LEU A 277 5.23 -9.49 -12.37
C LEU A 277 4.64 -10.71 -11.69
N MET A 278 3.45 -10.60 -11.09
CA MET A 278 2.81 -11.75 -10.44
C MET A 278 2.40 -12.82 -11.46
N ALA A 279 2.00 -12.43 -12.67
CA ALA A 279 1.64 -13.38 -13.72
C ALA A 279 2.84 -14.18 -14.26
N VAL A 280 4.06 -13.65 -14.13
CA VAL A 280 5.28 -14.22 -14.71
C VAL A 280 6.21 -14.83 -13.66
N LEU A 281 6.31 -14.20 -12.49
CA LEU A 281 7.24 -14.53 -11.40
C LEU A 281 6.52 -15.06 -10.16
N GLY A 282 5.20 -14.90 -10.07
CA GLY A 282 4.39 -15.40 -8.96
C GLY A 282 4.84 -14.81 -7.61
N THR A 283 4.96 -15.67 -6.60
CA THR A 283 5.42 -15.33 -5.25
C THR A 283 6.89 -15.68 -5.03
N ASP A 284 7.68 -15.86 -6.09
CA ASP A 284 9.12 -16.15 -5.99
C ASP A 284 9.88 -14.86 -5.63
N ALA A 285 10.15 -14.68 -4.33
CA ALA A 285 10.82 -13.50 -3.80
C ALA A 285 12.22 -13.28 -4.41
N ALA A 286 12.97 -14.34 -4.72
CA ALA A 286 14.29 -14.22 -5.32
C ALA A 286 14.19 -13.77 -6.79
N ALA A 287 13.22 -14.30 -7.53
CA ALA A 287 12.96 -13.87 -8.91
C ALA A 287 12.45 -12.43 -8.97
N LEU A 288 11.58 -12.02 -8.04
CA LEU A 288 11.08 -10.66 -7.90
C LEU A 288 12.20 -9.67 -7.55
N GLN A 289 13.05 -10.02 -6.59
CA GLN A 289 14.23 -9.23 -6.25
C GLN A 289 15.20 -9.12 -7.44
N SER A 290 15.50 -10.24 -8.11
CA SER A 290 16.36 -10.24 -9.30
C SER A 290 15.75 -9.38 -10.40
N HIS A 291 14.45 -9.50 -10.64
CA HIS A 291 13.75 -8.68 -11.61
C HIS A 291 13.88 -7.19 -11.28
N TYR A 292 13.71 -6.81 -10.02
CA TYR A 292 13.90 -5.43 -9.59
C TYR A 292 15.33 -4.93 -9.84
N LEU A 293 16.33 -5.73 -9.46
CA LEU A 293 17.74 -5.39 -9.62
C LEU A 293 18.17 -5.26 -11.08
N THR A 294 17.59 -6.08 -11.97
CA THR A 294 17.94 -6.15 -13.39
C THR A 294 17.13 -5.17 -14.24
N TYR A 295 15.82 -5.08 -14.01
CA TYR A 295 14.88 -4.34 -14.86
C TYR A 295 14.10 -3.30 -14.06
N GLY A 296 13.50 -3.67 -12.92
CA GLY A 296 12.54 -2.83 -12.21
C GLY A 296 13.06 -1.45 -11.82
N ARG A 297 14.33 -1.31 -11.46
CA ARG A 297 14.96 0.00 -11.18
C ARG A 297 15.05 0.89 -12.42
N GLN A 298 15.41 0.32 -13.56
CA GLN A 298 15.55 1.08 -14.81
C GLN A 298 14.17 1.43 -15.40
N GLU A 299 13.19 0.57 -15.17
CA GLU A 299 11.81 0.76 -15.59
C GLU A 299 11.04 1.76 -14.70
N GLY A 300 11.59 2.13 -13.53
CA GLY A 300 10.90 3.00 -12.56
C GLY A 300 9.68 2.32 -11.94
N ARG A 301 9.77 1.01 -11.68
CA ARG A 301 8.69 0.25 -11.05
C ARG A 301 8.63 0.51 -9.56
N SER A 302 7.47 0.91 -9.07
CA SER A 302 7.22 1.07 -7.64
C SER A 302 7.39 -0.25 -6.90
N TYR A 303 8.00 -0.25 -5.72
CA TYR A 303 8.34 -1.47 -4.99
C TYR A 303 7.68 -1.61 -3.62
N ASN A 304 6.81 -0.65 -3.28
CA ASN A 304 6.21 -0.48 -1.97
C ASN A 304 4.75 0.04 -2.04
N ARG A 305 4.09 -0.01 -3.20
CA ARG A 305 2.69 0.47 -3.36
C ARG A 305 1.67 -0.41 -2.65
N PHE A 306 1.91 -1.71 -2.60
CA PHE A 306 1.06 -2.62 -1.83
C PHE A 306 1.40 -2.50 -0.35
N ASN A 307 0.38 -2.24 0.48
CA ASN A 307 0.52 -2.22 1.94
C ASN A 307 -0.32 -3.35 2.54
N ALA A 308 0.35 -4.35 3.10
CA ALA A 308 -0.28 -5.53 3.67
C ALA A 308 -1.16 -5.22 4.88
N GLN A 309 -0.77 -4.25 5.71
CA GLN A 309 -1.55 -3.85 6.88
C GLN A 309 -2.84 -3.15 6.45
N ARG A 310 -2.74 -2.23 5.48
CA ARG A 310 -3.91 -1.57 4.87
C ARG A 310 -4.85 -2.57 4.22
N TYR A 311 -4.29 -3.57 3.55
CA TYR A 311 -5.05 -4.68 2.98
C TYR A 311 -5.78 -5.50 4.05
N LEU A 312 -5.15 -5.83 5.17
CA LEU A 312 -5.82 -6.52 6.28
C LEU A 312 -6.92 -5.67 6.93
N ASN A 313 -6.63 -4.41 7.22
CA ASN A 313 -7.57 -3.49 7.88
C ASN A 313 -8.79 -3.18 7.00
N ALA A 314 -8.67 -3.33 5.68
CA ALA A 314 -9.77 -3.13 4.75
C ALA A 314 -10.75 -4.31 4.70
N TYR A 315 -10.37 -5.48 5.21
CA TYR A 315 -11.10 -6.73 5.02
C TYR A 315 -11.17 -7.52 6.33
N ASP A 316 -12.27 -7.35 7.08
CA ASP A 316 -12.50 -7.95 8.40
C ASP A 316 -12.30 -9.47 8.43
N ASP A 317 -12.63 -10.15 7.33
CA ASP A 317 -12.45 -11.60 7.18
C ASP A 317 -10.96 -11.98 7.11
N LEU A 318 -10.14 -11.20 6.41
CA LEU A 318 -8.69 -11.39 6.39
C LEU A 318 -8.07 -11.02 7.72
N LEU A 319 -8.51 -9.93 8.36
CA LEU A 319 -8.05 -9.55 9.70
C LEU A 319 -8.34 -10.66 10.72
N SER A 320 -9.49 -11.32 10.60
CA SER A 320 -9.87 -12.45 11.47
C SER A 320 -9.03 -13.71 11.24
N ILE A 321 -8.54 -13.93 10.02
CA ILE A 321 -7.75 -15.11 9.64
C ILE A 321 -6.26 -14.90 9.89
N TYR A 322 -5.72 -13.77 9.44
CA TYR A 322 -4.29 -13.48 9.41
C TYR A 322 -3.83 -12.60 10.59
N GLY A 323 -4.73 -11.87 11.25
CA GLY A 323 -4.37 -10.98 12.36
C GLY A 323 -3.34 -9.94 11.90
N ASN A 324 -2.11 -10.03 12.42
CA ASN A 324 -0.98 -9.15 12.07
C ASN A 324 0.03 -9.83 11.10
N ASP A 325 -0.32 -10.96 10.50
CA ASP A 325 0.53 -11.66 9.52
C ASP A 325 0.53 -10.92 8.17
N LEU A 326 1.38 -9.89 8.08
CA LEU A 326 1.55 -9.06 6.89
C LEU A 326 2.07 -9.84 5.67
N GLN A 327 2.90 -10.85 5.89
CA GLN A 327 3.41 -11.67 4.80
C GLN A 327 2.33 -12.60 4.27
N GLY A 328 1.57 -13.25 5.16
CA GLY A 328 0.39 -14.04 4.81
C GLY A 328 -0.65 -13.22 4.05
N ALA A 329 -0.89 -11.98 4.47
CA ALA A 329 -1.78 -11.04 3.78
C ALA A 329 -1.26 -10.64 2.39
N THR A 330 0.05 -10.40 2.25
CA THR A 330 0.69 -10.13 0.96
C THR A 330 0.53 -11.32 0.02
N LEU A 331 0.84 -12.52 0.50
CA LEU A 331 0.69 -13.75 -0.28
C LEU A 331 -0.77 -14.01 -0.67
N HIS A 332 -1.70 -13.77 0.26
CA HIS A 332 -3.13 -13.85 0.00
C HIS A 332 -3.53 -12.90 -1.13
N TYR A 333 -3.12 -11.64 -1.09
CA TYR A 333 -3.42 -10.70 -2.17
C TYR A 333 -2.83 -11.15 -3.52
N MET A 334 -1.57 -11.61 -3.51
CA MET A 334 -0.88 -12.05 -4.72
C MET A 334 -1.55 -13.27 -5.37
N GLN A 335 -2.07 -14.20 -4.56
CA GLN A 335 -2.62 -15.49 -5.00
C GLN A 335 -4.14 -15.48 -5.20
N PHE A 336 -4.88 -14.80 -4.32
CA PHE A 336 -6.34 -14.89 -4.23
C PHE A 336 -7.02 -13.53 -4.28
N GLY A 337 -6.52 -12.54 -3.52
CA GLY A 337 -7.18 -11.26 -3.31
C GLY A 337 -7.62 -10.55 -4.60
N ARG A 338 -6.80 -10.59 -5.65
CA ARG A 338 -7.16 -10.01 -6.95
C ARG A 338 -8.34 -10.70 -7.63
N HIS A 339 -8.33 -12.03 -7.63
CA HIS A 339 -9.42 -12.83 -8.20
C HIS A 339 -10.70 -12.71 -7.38
N GLU A 340 -10.57 -12.39 -6.09
CA GLU A 340 -11.67 -12.01 -5.21
C GLU A 340 -12.13 -10.56 -5.38
N GLY A 341 -11.49 -9.78 -6.25
CA GLY A 341 -11.85 -8.38 -6.50
C GLY A 341 -11.35 -7.39 -5.45
N ARG A 342 -10.47 -7.82 -4.56
CA ARG A 342 -9.92 -6.99 -3.49
C ARG A 342 -8.84 -6.04 -4.00
N SER A 343 -8.81 -4.84 -3.42
CA SER A 343 -7.94 -3.73 -3.83
C SER A 343 -6.61 -3.74 -3.07
N MET A 344 -5.49 -3.54 -3.78
CA MET A 344 -4.18 -3.28 -3.16
C MET A 344 -4.12 -1.96 -2.38
N LEU A 345 -5.08 -1.06 -2.62
CA LEU A 345 -5.20 0.22 -1.91
C LEU A 345 -6.10 0.09 -0.66
N GLY A 346 -6.59 -1.11 -0.34
CA GLY A 346 -7.56 -1.33 0.73
C GLY A 346 -8.93 -0.74 0.40
N GLY A 347 -9.75 -0.47 1.42
CA GLY A 347 -11.13 0.04 1.31
C GLY A 347 -11.26 1.46 0.74
N ILE A 348 -10.13 2.12 0.44
CA ILE A 348 -10.04 3.49 -0.08
C ILE A 348 -10.37 3.54 -1.58
N PHE A 349 -10.19 2.43 -2.30
CA PHE A 349 -10.51 2.33 -3.72
C PHE A 349 -11.25 1.02 -4.02
N ASN A 350 -12.49 1.15 -4.49
CA ASN A 350 -13.30 0.04 -4.95
C ASN A 350 -13.33 0.02 -6.50
N ALA A 351 -12.68 -0.97 -7.09
CA ALA A 351 -12.59 -1.10 -8.54
C ALA A 351 -13.95 -1.30 -9.22
N ALA A 352 -14.90 -1.95 -8.53
CA ALA A 352 -16.25 -2.12 -9.04
C ALA A 352 -16.97 -0.77 -9.08
N GLN A 353 -16.86 0.04 -8.03
CA GLN A 353 -17.40 1.41 -8.03
C GLN A 353 -16.80 2.28 -9.14
N TYR A 354 -15.49 2.21 -9.28
CA TYR A 354 -14.80 2.94 -10.32
C TYR A 354 -15.26 2.55 -11.73
N LEU A 355 -15.37 1.26 -12.02
CA LEU A 355 -15.88 0.79 -13.31
C LEU A 355 -17.35 1.20 -13.50
N ALA A 356 -18.19 1.00 -12.50
CA ALA A 356 -19.61 1.35 -12.55
C ALA A 356 -19.86 2.85 -12.74
N SER A 357 -18.91 3.69 -12.32
CA SER A 357 -18.95 5.14 -12.49
C SER A 357 -18.80 5.60 -13.95
N TYR A 358 -18.24 4.77 -14.83
CA TYR A 358 -17.81 5.17 -16.17
C TYR A 358 -18.16 4.17 -17.26
N GLN A 359 -19.08 4.56 -18.14
CA GLN A 359 -19.57 3.71 -19.23
C GLN A 359 -18.47 3.26 -20.21
N ASP A 360 -17.49 4.11 -20.47
CA ASP A 360 -16.36 3.79 -21.34
C ASP A 360 -15.46 2.71 -20.71
N LEU A 361 -15.28 2.73 -19.38
CA LEU A 361 -14.54 1.69 -18.67
C LEU A 361 -15.30 0.35 -18.66
N ILE A 362 -16.62 0.37 -18.48
CA ILE A 362 -17.46 -0.83 -18.63
C ILE A 362 -17.35 -1.39 -20.05
N THR A 363 -17.33 -0.52 -21.06
CA THR A 363 -17.20 -0.94 -22.47
C THR A 363 -15.82 -1.52 -22.76
N ALA A 364 -14.76 -0.95 -22.18
CA ALA A 364 -13.38 -1.38 -22.40
C ALA A 364 -13.02 -2.65 -21.62
N PHE A 365 -13.47 -2.77 -20.37
CA PHE A 365 -12.99 -3.77 -19.42
C PHE A 365 -14.08 -4.74 -18.94
N GLY A 366 -15.36 -4.39 -19.05
CA GLY A 366 -16.45 -5.15 -18.46
C GLY A 366 -16.29 -5.30 -16.94
N TYR A 367 -16.71 -6.44 -16.39
CA TYR A 367 -16.46 -6.77 -14.99
C TYR A 367 -15.06 -7.37 -14.79
N ASN A 368 -14.04 -6.55 -15.07
CA ASN A 368 -12.64 -6.89 -14.83
C ASN A 368 -12.05 -5.88 -13.83
N LEU A 369 -12.15 -6.23 -12.54
CA LEU A 369 -11.74 -5.39 -11.43
C LEU A 369 -10.22 -5.11 -11.44
N ASP A 370 -9.42 -6.08 -11.90
CA ASP A 370 -7.97 -5.89 -12.07
C ASP A 370 -7.67 -4.84 -13.14
N ALA A 371 -8.33 -4.90 -14.30
CA ALA A 371 -8.17 -3.92 -15.35
C ALA A 371 -8.65 -2.52 -14.91
N GLY A 372 -9.76 -2.44 -14.17
CA GLY A 372 -10.24 -1.18 -13.58
C GLY A 372 -9.25 -0.58 -12.59
N THR A 373 -8.65 -1.41 -11.73
CA THR A 373 -7.61 -0.99 -10.77
C THR A 373 -6.37 -0.49 -11.48
N VAL A 374 -5.85 -1.25 -12.45
CA VAL A 374 -4.69 -0.87 -13.25
C VAL A 374 -4.95 0.42 -14.04
N HIS A 375 -6.16 0.56 -14.61
CA HIS A 375 -6.54 1.79 -15.31
C HIS A 375 -6.54 2.99 -14.36
N TYR A 376 -7.17 2.88 -13.19
CA TYR A 376 -7.19 3.98 -12.22
C TYR A 376 -5.78 4.41 -11.82
N GLN A 377 -4.91 3.45 -11.54
CA GLN A 377 -3.52 3.67 -11.12
C GLN A 377 -2.65 4.32 -12.20
N ASN A 378 -2.87 3.97 -13.46
CA ASN A 378 -2.00 4.40 -14.55
C ASN A 378 -2.53 5.62 -15.32
N LEU A 379 -3.84 5.82 -15.34
CA LEU A 379 -4.52 6.80 -16.19
C LEU A 379 -5.64 7.53 -15.46
N GLY A 380 -6.49 6.82 -14.71
CA GLY A 380 -7.67 7.41 -14.08
C GLY A 380 -7.39 8.58 -13.15
N GLN A 381 -6.29 8.52 -12.39
CA GLN A 381 -5.84 9.63 -11.54
C GLN A 381 -5.40 10.84 -12.39
N PHE A 382 -4.65 10.62 -13.47
CA PHE A 382 -4.23 11.68 -14.40
C PHE A 382 -5.40 12.27 -15.20
N GLU A 383 -6.45 11.48 -15.39
CA GLU A 383 -7.71 11.90 -16.02
C GLU A 383 -8.66 12.61 -15.03
N ASN A 384 -8.26 12.76 -13.76
CA ASN A 384 -9.10 13.29 -12.67
C ASN A 384 -10.43 12.55 -12.51
N ARG A 385 -10.44 11.23 -12.77
CA ARG A 385 -11.64 10.42 -12.58
C ARG A 385 -11.85 10.13 -11.10
N ARG A 386 -13.06 10.43 -10.63
CA ARG A 386 -13.56 10.04 -9.31
C ARG A 386 -13.93 8.56 -9.30
N HIS A 387 -13.60 7.85 -8.23
CA HIS A 387 -13.79 6.39 -8.14
C HIS A 387 -15.04 5.95 -7.38
N ASP A 388 -15.92 6.90 -7.07
CA ASP A 388 -17.05 6.76 -6.15
C ASP A 388 -18.34 7.45 -6.68
N LEU A 389 -18.50 7.59 -7.99
CA LEU A 389 -19.65 8.32 -8.57
C LEU A 389 -20.90 7.46 -8.75
N PHE A 390 -20.75 6.14 -8.74
CA PHE A 390 -21.87 5.23 -8.88
C PHE A 390 -22.57 5.06 -7.52
N ASP A 391 -23.87 5.34 -7.48
CA ASP A 391 -24.70 5.19 -6.28
C ASP A 391 -25.41 3.83 -6.33
N GLU A 392 -24.81 2.85 -5.66
CA GLU A 392 -25.28 1.47 -5.60
C GLU A 392 -26.64 1.36 -4.94
N GLY A 393 -26.83 2.13 -3.85
CA GLY A 393 -28.04 2.12 -3.06
C GLY A 393 -29.20 2.65 -3.89
N ARG A 394 -29.00 3.75 -4.60
CA ARG A 394 -29.99 4.32 -5.52
C ARG A 394 -30.27 3.39 -6.68
N TYR A 395 -29.23 2.79 -7.28
CA TYR A 395 -29.41 1.82 -8.35
C TYR A 395 -30.27 0.64 -7.87
N LEU A 396 -29.95 0.04 -6.72
CA LEU A 396 -30.70 -1.07 -6.14
C LEU A 396 -32.13 -0.67 -5.79
N ALA A 397 -32.33 0.47 -5.10
CA ALA A 397 -33.64 0.99 -4.72
C ALA A 397 -34.55 1.31 -5.93
N SER A 398 -33.95 1.60 -7.09
CA SER A 398 -34.69 1.90 -8.32
C SER A 398 -35.13 0.66 -9.09
N ASN A 399 -34.62 -0.52 -8.72
CA ASN A 399 -34.82 -1.76 -9.46
C ASN A 399 -35.45 -2.83 -8.54
N PRO A 400 -36.79 -2.89 -8.44
CA PRO A 400 -37.52 -3.85 -7.59
C PRO A 400 -37.15 -5.32 -7.78
N ASP A 401 -36.82 -5.70 -9.02
CA ASP A 401 -36.37 -7.05 -9.36
C ASP A 401 -35.04 -7.38 -8.68
N LEU A 402 -34.14 -6.40 -8.57
CA LEU A 402 -32.86 -6.56 -7.89
C LEU A 402 -33.02 -6.59 -6.36
N ILE A 403 -33.96 -5.81 -5.80
CA ILE A 403 -34.31 -5.91 -4.36
C ILE A 403 -34.81 -7.32 -4.04
N GLN A 404 -35.65 -7.91 -4.90
CA GLN A 404 -36.14 -9.28 -4.70
C GLN A 404 -35.05 -10.33 -4.85
N ALA A 405 -34.10 -10.12 -5.76
CA ALA A 405 -33.01 -11.05 -6.03
C ALA A 405 -31.90 -10.99 -4.96
N PHE A 406 -31.54 -9.80 -4.50
CA PHE A 406 -30.34 -9.55 -3.71
C PHE A 406 -30.62 -9.04 -2.29
N GLY A 407 -31.82 -8.50 -2.03
CA GLY A 407 -32.07 -7.76 -0.79
C GLY A 407 -31.23 -6.48 -0.71
N TYR A 408 -30.66 -6.18 0.46
CA TYR A 408 -29.72 -5.07 0.63
C TYR A 408 -28.27 -5.56 0.46
N ASP A 409 -27.86 -5.70 -0.80
CA ASP A 409 -26.51 -6.09 -1.19
C ASP A 409 -26.00 -5.15 -2.28
N LEU A 410 -25.22 -4.14 -1.85
CA LEU A 410 -24.69 -3.09 -2.73
C LEU A 410 -23.60 -3.63 -3.66
N GLU A 411 -22.87 -4.66 -3.25
CA GLU A 411 -21.82 -5.27 -4.06
C GLU A 411 -22.43 -6.08 -5.20
N ALA A 412 -23.46 -6.89 -4.91
CA ALA A 412 -24.24 -7.58 -5.92
C ALA A 412 -24.91 -6.60 -6.89
N ALA A 413 -25.44 -5.49 -6.40
CA ALA A 413 -26.04 -4.44 -7.23
C ALA A 413 -25.01 -3.81 -8.20
N THR A 414 -23.81 -3.49 -7.71
CA THR A 414 -22.72 -2.93 -8.53
C THR A 414 -22.23 -3.93 -9.57
N SER A 415 -22.03 -5.18 -9.15
CA SER A 415 -21.63 -6.28 -10.04
C SER A 415 -22.67 -6.51 -11.14
N HIS A 416 -23.95 -6.49 -10.78
CA HIS A 416 -25.05 -6.60 -11.74
C HIS A 416 -25.04 -5.45 -12.75
N TYR A 417 -24.85 -4.20 -12.29
CA TYR A 417 -24.83 -3.05 -13.18
C TYR A 417 -23.74 -3.17 -14.26
N ILE A 418 -22.52 -3.49 -13.86
CA ILE A 418 -21.38 -3.60 -14.78
C ILE A 418 -21.57 -4.77 -15.75
N ARG A 419 -22.06 -5.92 -15.25
CA ARG A 419 -22.19 -7.15 -16.07
C ARG A 419 -23.39 -7.10 -17.02
N PHE A 420 -24.49 -6.48 -16.61
CA PHE A 420 -25.76 -6.56 -17.31
C PHE A 420 -26.46 -5.19 -17.39
N GLY A 421 -26.66 -4.52 -16.26
CA GLY A 421 -27.51 -3.33 -16.17
C GLY A 421 -27.16 -2.20 -17.14
N SER A 422 -25.87 -1.94 -17.33
CA SER A 422 -25.35 -0.95 -18.28
C SER A 422 -25.73 -1.28 -19.73
N GLN A 423 -25.63 -2.56 -20.14
CA GLN A 423 -25.99 -3.02 -21.49
C GLN A 423 -27.51 -3.09 -21.69
N GLU A 424 -28.25 -3.36 -20.62
CA GLU A 424 -29.72 -3.32 -20.59
C GLU A 424 -30.27 -1.88 -20.71
N GLY A 425 -29.40 -0.86 -20.64
CA GLY A 425 -29.78 0.54 -20.67
C GLY A 425 -30.41 1.01 -19.35
N ARG A 426 -30.21 0.28 -18.25
CA ARG A 426 -30.60 0.77 -16.91
C ARG A 426 -29.73 1.98 -16.57
N GLY A 427 -30.33 3.08 -16.14
CA GLY A 427 -29.58 4.23 -15.64
C GLY A 427 -29.08 4.03 -14.21
N HIS A 428 -28.37 5.03 -13.65
CA HIS A 428 -27.88 5.07 -12.27
C HIS A 428 -28.97 5.16 -11.17
N GLY A 429 -30.22 4.86 -11.54
CA GLY A 429 -31.38 4.88 -10.65
C GLY A 429 -32.20 6.17 -10.70
N THR A 430 -33.51 6.02 -10.47
CA THR A 430 -34.50 7.10 -10.39
C THR A 430 -34.96 7.38 -8.97
N PHE A 431 -34.70 6.45 -8.03
CA PHE A 431 -35.06 6.58 -6.63
C PHE A 431 -34.55 7.90 -6.03
N ASP A 432 -35.41 8.57 -5.27
CA ASP A 432 -35.11 9.84 -4.60
C ASP A 432 -35.34 9.69 -3.10
N ALA A 433 -34.25 9.46 -2.37
CA ALA A 433 -34.26 9.31 -0.93
C ALA A 433 -34.80 10.54 -0.18
N ALA A 434 -34.57 11.74 -0.71
CA ALA A 434 -35.03 12.98 -0.07
C ALA A 434 -36.55 13.08 -0.17
N THR A 435 -37.12 12.78 -1.35
CA THR A 435 -38.57 12.76 -1.51
C THR A 435 -39.21 11.59 -0.77
N TYR A 436 -38.54 10.44 -0.69
CA TYR A 436 -38.97 9.32 0.13
C TYR A 436 -39.09 9.72 1.62
N LEU A 437 -38.09 10.39 2.19
CA LEU A 437 -38.19 10.97 3.54
C LEU A 437 -39.32 12.00 3.66
N GLN A 438 -39.50 12.89 2.69
CA GLN A 438 -40.59 13.89 2.74
C GLN A 438 -41.99 13.25 2.76
N ASN A 439 -42.16 12.09 2.15
CA ASN A 439 -43.45 11.39 2.11
C ASN A 439 -43.78 10.65 3.41
N TYR A 440 -42.78 10.28 4.22
CA TYR A 440 -42.95 9.42 5.39
C TYR A 440 -42.46 10.09 6.68
N GLY A 441 -43.39 10.59 7.49
CA GLY A 441 -43.09 11.35 8.71
C GLY A 441 -42.42 10.53 9.82
N ASP A 442 -42.73 9.23 9.89
CA ASP A 442 -42.06 8.26 10.75
C ASP A 442 -40.57 8.13 10.41
N LEU A 443 -40.24 8.07 9.11
CA LEU A 443 -38.84 7.97 8.67
C LEU A 443 -38.07 9.26 8.92
N ARG A 444 -38.69 10.44 8.75
CA ARG A 444 -38.05 11.70 9.16
C ARG A 444 -37.80 11.77 10.66
N ALA A 445 -38.70 11.24 11.47
CA ALA A 445 -38.50 11.19 12.91
C ALA A 445 -37.36 10.24 13.30
N ALA A 446 -37.20 9.13 12.57
CA ALA A 446 -36.16 8.14 12.81
C ALA A 446 -34.78 8.53 12.26
N PHE A 447 -34.73 9.06 11.03
CA PHE A 447 -33.48 9.27 10.27
C PHE A 447 -33.14 10.75 10.03
N GLY A 448 -34.05 11.67 10.34
CA GLY A 448 -33.84 13.09 10.07
C GLY A 448 -33.67 13.36 8.57
N SER A 449 -32.47 13.82 8.18
CA SER A 449 -32.07 14.11 6.80
C SER A 449 -31.09 13.08 6.23
N ASP A 450 -30.89 11.93 6.89
CA ASP A 450 -29.98 10.88 6.43
C ASP A 450 -30.58 10.12 5.24
N LEU A 451 -30.12 10.48 4.04
CA LEU A 451 -30.56 9.91 2.77
C LEU A 451 -30.10 8.47 2.59
N ASN A 452 -28.97 8.08 3.17
CA ASN A 452 -28.43 6.72 3.08
C ASN A 452 -29.26 5.78 3.94
N ALA A 453 -29.56 6.18 5.18
CA ALA A 453 -30.45 5.43 6.06
C ALA A 453 -31.86 5.29 5.46
N ALA A 454 -32.35 6.34 4.79
CA ALA A 454 -33.64 6.29 4.09
C ALA A 454 -33.64 5.29 2.92
N THR A 455 -32.57 5.29 2.10
CA THR A 455 -32.39 4.36 0.98
C THR A 455 -32.29 2.92 1.48
N GLN A 456 -31.47 2.68 2.50
CA GLN A 456 -31.33 1.38 3.13
C GLN A 456 -32.67 0.88 3.70
N HIS A 457 -33.41 1.74 4.41
CA HIS A 457 -34.73 1.40 4.91
C HIS A 457 -35.67 1.00 3.77
N TYR A 458 -35.67 1.76 2.66
CA TYR A 458 -36.54 1.43 1.53
C TYR A 458 -36.27 0.02 1.01
N ILE A 459 -35.00 -0.31 0.79
CA ILE A 459 -34.60 -1.63 0.26
C ILE A 459 -34.93 -2.75 1.26
N GLN A 460 -34.63 -2.56 2.55
CA GLN A 460 -34.76 -3.60 3.56
C GLN A 460 -36.21 -3.84 4.02
N SER A 461 -37.02 -2.78 4.07
CA SER A 461 -38.38 -2.84 4.66
C SER A 461 -39.41 -2.11 3.83
N GLY A 462 -39.12 -0.88 3.38
CA GLY A 462 -40.08 -0.01 2.72
C GLY A 462 -40.70 -0.62 1.46
N PHE A 463 -39.91 -1.35 0.67
CA PHE A 463 -40.38 -2.08 -0.51
C PHE A 463 -41.40 -3.16 -0.14
N ALA A 464 -41.11 -3.99 0.86
CA ALA A 464 -42.01 -5.04 1.33
C ALA A 464 -43.26 -4.48 2.02
N GLU A 465 -43.15 -3.32 2.67
CA GLU A 465 -44.27 -2.56 3.24
C GLU A 465 -45.18 -1.91 2.19
N GLY A 466 -44.81 -1.96 0.90
CA GLY A 466 -45.55 -1.32 -0.19
C GLY A 466 -45.41 0.20 -0.23
N ARG A 467 -44.36 0.75 0.40
CA ARG A 467 -44.04 2.18 0.30
C ARG A 467 -43.63 2.53 -1.12
N ARG A 468 -43.96 3.75 -1.56
CA ARG A 468 -43.69 4.17 -2.95
C ARG A 468 -42.24 4.66 -3.09
N PRO A 469 -41.48 4.17 -4.10
CA PRO A 469 -40.07 4.55 -4.34
C PRO A 469 -39.85 5.98 -4.85
N VAL A 470 -40.95 6.73 -4.98
CA VAL A 470 -41.12 7.98 -5.72
C VAL A 470 -40.91 7.90 -7.22
#